data_AF-A0A934UZ57-F1
#
_entry.id   AF-A0A934UZ57-F1
#
_cell.length_a   1.000
_cell.length_b   1.000
_cell.length_c   1.000
_cell.angle_alpha   90.00
_cell.angle_beta   90.00
_cell.angle_gamma   90.00
#
_symmetry.space_group_name_H-M   'P 1'
#
loop_
_entity.id
_entity.type
_entity.pdbx_description
1 polymer ?
#
loop_
_entity_poly.entity_id
_entity_poly.type
_entity_poly.pdbx_seq_one_letter_code
_entity_poly.pdbx_strand_id
1 'polypeptide(L)'
;MTQINQSSRGDVSFASFPPALFLIGAQKCATTYFATCLARHPQIAVAEPKEPDFFTRHQDRGLSWYRNCFPADEIGKVLLDASVSYSVAPSDERSAGPLVGVPERIHALRPDARIVYLVRDPVKRVHSAYWHAVMAGDESRPFMQAVLTNPWYLDASRYAWQLECYRRAFPDDAILVLRMDEMIADPLGTVDRVCRHIGLPQASGLEMPSNRVNASYRLRGAAHILPRGGISRRGAQAIANSARRLLPEPLYTRIKSMVTRDIPEMMPADRDAIAALLQTDVARFTQRYGIAFPPAVAGAPTYGEPASLPAGV
;
A
#
# COMPACT_ATOMS: atom_id res chain seq x y z
N MET A 1 -52.34 -10.52 26.34
CA MET A 1 -51.67 -11.46 25.42
C MET A 1 -51.17 -10.64 24.24
N THR A 2 -49.95 -10.13 24.34
CA THR A 2 -49.36 -9.23 23.34
C THR A 2 -48.38 -10.07 22.52
N GLN A 3 -48.68 -10.23 21.23
CA GLN A 3 -47.86 -10.99 20.30
C GLN A 3 -46.50 -10.30 20.10
N ILE A 4 -45.46 -11.13 20.21
CA ILE A 4 -44.06 -10.79 20.03
C ILE A 4 -43.80 -10.56 18.55
N ASN A 5 -43.33 -9.36 18.22
CA ASN A 5 -42.85 -9.04 16.88
C ASN A 5 -41.48 -9.68 16.67
N GLN A 6 -41.37 -10.55 15.67
CA GLN A 6 -40.11 -11.11 15.21
C GLN A 6 -39.35 -10.07 14.39
N SER A 7 -38.27 -9.53 14.94
CA SER A 7 -37.26 -8.81 14.17
C SER A 7 -35.86 -9.31 14.59
N SER A 8 -35.44 -10.43 14.00
CA SER A 8 -34.07 -10.92 14.08
C SER A 8 -33.30 -10.55 12.81
N ARG A 9 -32.75 -9.34 12.78
CA ARG A 9 -31.49 -9.05 12.08
C ARG A 9 -30.52 -8.62 13.16
N GLY A 10 -29.45 -9.41 13.34
CA GLY A 10 -28.52 -9.24 14.44
C GLY A 10 -27.96 -7.82 14.48
N ASP A 11 -28.27 -7.11 15.55
CA ASP A 11 -27.57 -5.88 15.92
C ASP A 11 -26.10 -6.22 16.15
N VAL A 12 -25.26 -5.84 15.19
CA VAL A 12 -23.81 -5.91 15.36
C VAL A 12 -23.43 -4.81 16.35
N SER A 13 -23.32 -5.18 17.62
CA SER A 13 -22.71 -4.32 18.64
C SER A 13 -21.22 -4.20 18.34
N PHE A 14 -20.80 -3.09 17.73
CA PHE A 14 -19.39 -2.80 17.53
C PHE A 14 -18.77 -2.39 18.87
N ALA A 15 -18.23 -3.36 19.61
CA ALA A 15 -17.21 -3.06 20.62
C ALA A 15 -16.09 -2.27 19.93
N SER A 16 -15.79 -1.07 20.44
CA SER A 16 -14.97 -0.11 19.71
C SER A 16 -13.55 -0.65 19.49
N PHE A 17 -12.96 -1.35 20.46
CA PHE A 17 -11.67 -2.05 20.33
C PHE A 17 -11.82 -3.52 20.72
N PRO A 18 -11.12 -4.47 20.05
CA PRO A 18 -10.10 -4.30 19.00
C PRO A 18 -10.64 -3.92 17.61
N PRO A 19 -9.78 -3.44 16.68
CA PRO A 19 -10.21 -3.04 15.35
C PRO A 19 -10.90 -4.15 14.57
N ALA A 20 -11.99 -3.80 13.90
CA ALA A 20 -12.79 -4.74 13.12
C ALA A 20 -12.50 -4.66 11.61
N LEU A 21 -11.78 -3.64 11.15
CA LEU A 21 -11.44 -3.44 9.74
C LEU A 21 -9.92 -3.24 9.56
N PHE A 22 -9.35 -3.97 8.61
CA PHE A 22 -7.94 -3.89 8.27
C PHE A 22 -7.73 -3.61 6.77
N LEU A 23 -7.16 -2.47 6.43
CA LEU A 23 -6.66 -2.16 5.08
C LEU A 23 -5.19 -2.56 5.00
N ILE A 24 -4.94 -3.83 4.69
CA ILE A 24 -3.63 -4.47 4.88
C ILE A 24 -2.62 -4.14 3.78
N GLY A 25 -3.03 -3.41 2.74
CA GLY A 25 -2.15 -3.06 1.63
C GLY A 25 -2.87 -2.98 0.30
N ALA A 26 -2.17 -3.18 -0.81
CA ALA A 26 -0.70 -3.33 -0.88
C ALA A 26 -0.01 -1.97 -0.80
N GLN A 27 1.23 -1.95 -0.30
CA GLN A 27 2.06 -0.74 -0.34
C GLN A 27 2.15 -0.23 -1.79
N LYS A 28 2.08 1.09 -1.95
CA LYS A 28 2.05 1.79 -3.25
C LYS A 28 0.74 1.64 -4.04
N CYS A 29 -0.33 1.13 -3.45
CA CYS A 29 -1.65 1.06 -4.08
C CYS A 29 -2.58 2.22 -3.68
N ALA A 30 -2.03 3.36 -3.26
CA ALA A 30 -2.79 4.53 -2.79
C ALA A 30 -3.67 4.28 -1.54
N THR A 31 -3.25 3.37 -0.66
CA THR A 31 -3.92 3.09 0.62
C THR A 31 -4.05 4.30 1.52
N THR A 32 -3.12 5.27 1.48
CA THR A 32 -3.24 6.54 2.21
C THR A 32 -4.44 7.34 1.75
N TYR A 33 -4.61 7.51 0.44
CA TYR A 33 -5.76 8.22 -0.12
C TYR A 33 -7.06 7.47 0.20
N PHE A 34 -7.05 6.15 0.07
CA PHE A 34 -8.24 5.35 0.34
C PHE A 34 -8.64 5.39 1.82
N ALA A 35 -7.69 5.36 2.75
CA ALA A 35 -7.98 5.55 4.17
C ALA A 35 -8.60 6.94 4.44
N THR A 36 -8.16 8.00 3.75
CA THR A 36 -8.79 9.32 3.83
C THR A 36 -10.22 9.32 3.27
N CYS A 37 -10.50 8.53 2.22
CA CYS A 37 -11.86 8.35 1.70
C CYS A 37 -12.74 7.61 2.71
N LEU A 38 -12.26 6.51 3.28
CA LEU A 38 -12.97 5.74 4.31
C LEU A 38 -13.25 6.58 5.56
N ALA A 39 -12.31 7.44 5.98
CA ALA A 39 -12.48 8.36 7.10
C ALA A 39 -13.58 9.40 6.89
N ARG A 40 -14.13 9.56 5.68
CA ARG A 40 -15.32 10.40 5.44
C ARG A 40 -16.59 9.78 6.00
N HIS A 41 -16.63 8.46 6.17
CA HIS A 41 -17.79 7.79 6.72
C HIS A 41 -17.88 8.03 8.23
N PRO A 42 -19.00 8.56 8.77
CA PRO A 42 -19.10 8.97 10.18
C PRO A 42 -18.94 7.81 11.18
N GLN A 43 -19.17 6.58 10.72
CA GLN A 43 -19.02 5.36 11.51
C GLN A 43 -17.66 4.66 11.31
N ILE A 44 -16.69 5.27 10.62
CA ILE A 44 -15.33 4.72 10.48
C ILE A 44 -14.35 5.66 11.17
N ALA A 45 -13.54 5.12 12.08
CA ALA A 45 -12.44 5.84 12.72
C ALA A 45 -11.11 5.20 12.33
N VAL A 46 -10.20 5.98 11.77
CA VAL A 46 -8.89 5.49 11.32
C VAL A 46 -7.87 5.67 12.43
N ALA A 47 -6.94 4.73 12.55
CA ALA A 47 -5.83 4.86 13.48
C ALA A 47 -4.98 6.13 13.22
N GLU A 48 -4.38 6.67 14.28
CA GLU A 48 -3.40 7.74 14.29
C GLU A 48 -2.14 7.26 15.05
N PRO A 49 -1.01 7.02 14.37
CA PRO A 49 -0.82 7.14 12.92
C PRO A 49 -1.64 6.12 12.12
N LYS A 50 -1.94 6.44 10.84
CA LYS A 50 -2.69 5.58 9.90
C LYS A 50 -2.17 4.14 9.83
N GLU A 51 -0.87 3.98 9.98
CA GLU A 51 -0.19 2.67 10.00
C GLU A 51 0.39 2.46 11.40
N PRO A 52 -0.37 1.90 12.34
CA PRO A 52 0.18 1.50 13.63
C PRO A 52 1.26 0.43 13.51
N ASP A 53 1.26 -0.39 12.44
CA ASP A 53 2.21 -1.49 12.25
C ASP A 53 2.30 -2.42 13.49
N PHE A 54 1.22 -2.53 14.26
CA PHE A 54 1.20 -3.25 15.53
C PHE A 54 1.63 -4.71 15.32
N PHE A 55 1.02 -5.40 14.35
CA PHE A 55 1.28 -6.82 14.11
C PHE A 55 2.60 -7.13 13.40
N THR A 56 3.44 -6.14 13.09
CA THR A 56 4.72 -6.32 12.38
C THR A 56 5.91 -5.66 13.05
N ARG A 57 5.76 -4.49 13.69
CA ARG A 57 6.88 -3.72 14.24
C ARG A 57 6.75 -3.40 15.72
N HIS A 58 5.53 -3.41 16.25
CA HIS A 58 5.23 -2.77 17.53
C HIS A 58 4.43 -3.67 18.48
N GLN A 59 4.48 -5.00 18.29
CA GLN A 59 3.80 -5.95 19.18
C GLN A 59 4.33 -5.88 20.62
N ASP A 60 5.62 -5.62 20.77
CA ASP A 60 6.32 -5.45 22.05
C ASP A 60 5.78 -4.27 22.89
N ARG A 61 5.09 -3.32 22.25
CA ARG A 61 4.47 -2.16 22.90
C ARG A 61 3.16 -2.51 23.63
N GLY A 62 2.58 -3.68 23.33
CA GLY A 62 1.35 -4.18 23.97
C GLY A 62 0.05 -3.54 23.49
N LEU A 63 -1.08 -4.14 23.90
CA LEU A 63 -2.42 -3.74 23.45
C LEU A 63 -2.82 -2.33 23.92
N SER A 64 -2.34 -1.88 25.08
CA SER A 64 -2.62 -0.52 25.57
C SER A 64 -2.03 0.54 24.63
N TRP A 65 -0.82 0.30 24.12
CA TRP A 65 -0.23 1.17 23.09
C TRP A 65 -1.06 1.13 21.80
N TYR A 66 -1.47 -0.05 21.36
CA TYR A 66 -2.26 -0.19 20.14
C TYR A 66 -3.63 0.49 20.25
N ARG A 67 -4.30 0.35 21.40
CA ARG A 67 -5.57 1.04 21.69
C ARG A 67 -5.43 2.55 21.61
N ASN A 68 -4.31 3.09 22.07
CA ASN A 68 -4.01 4.53 22.04
C ASN A 68 -3.71 5.07 20.63
N CYS A 69 -3.59 4.20 19.63
CA CYS A 69 -3.57 4.63 18.23
C CYS A 69 -4.96 4.98 17.70
N PHE A 70 -6.05 4.85 18.47
CA PHE A 70 -7.40 5.13 18.00
C PHE A 70 -8.05 6.26 18.83
N PRO A 71 -8.91 7.09 18.21
CA PRO A 71 -9.58 8.18 18.92
C PRO A 71 -10.38 7.71 20.14
N ALA A 72 -10.45 8.52 21.20
CA ALA A 72 -11.19 8.16 22.40
C ALA A 72 -12.72 8.18 22.20
N ASP A 73 -13.23 8.96 21.24
CA ASP A 73 -14.65 9.18 20.92
C ASP A 73 -15.20 8.18 19.87
N GLU A 74 -14.82 6.91 20.01
CA GLU A 74 -15.06 5.85 19.03
C GLU A 74 -16.27 4.95 19.33
N ILE A 75 -17.08 5.28 20.34
CA ILE A 75 -18.25 4.47 20.71
C ILE A 75 -19.18 4.35 19.49
N GLY A 76 -19.39 3.11 19.02
CA GLY A 76 -20.23 2.81 17.85
C GLY A 76 -19.56 3.00 16.48
N LYS A 77 -18.25 3.30 16.42
CA LYS A 77 -17.48 3.38 15.16
C LYS A 77 -16.71 2.08 14.91
N VAL A 78 -16.55 1.75 13.63
CA VAL A 78 -15.63 0.71 13.14
C VAL A 78 -14.22 1.29 13.11
N LEU A 79 -13.31 0.71 13.90
CA LEU A 79 -11.90 1.09 13.84
C LEU A 79 -11.19 0.46 12.64
N LEU A 80 -10.44 1.29 11.93
CA LEU A 80 -9.63 0.94 10.78
C LEU A 80 -8.14 1.01 11.11
N ASP A 81 -7.45 -0.12 11.04
CA ASP A 81 -5.99 -0.20 10.92
C ASP A 81 -5.63 -0.31 9.43
N ALA A 82 -4.86 0.66 8.92
CA ALA A 82 -4.49 0.72 7.50
C ALA A 82 -3.00 0.51 7.25
N SER A 83 -2.38 -0.38 8.05
CA SER A 83 -0.96 -0.76 7.95
C SER A 83 -0.68 -1.63 6.74
N VAL A 84 0.10 -1.12 5.79
CA VAL A 84 0.44 -1.87 4.57
C VAL A 84 1.54 -2.92 4.79
N SER A 85 2.20 -2.88 5.94
CA SER A 85 3.19 -3.88 6.38
C SER A 85 2.55 -5.25 6.61
N TYR A 86 1.22 -5.34 6.73
CA TYR A 86 0.52 -6.59 7.03
C TYR A 86 0.42 -7.53 5.82
N SER A 87 0.76 -7.07 4.61
CA SER A 87 0.75 -7.86 3.36
C SER A 87 2.13 -7.97 2.70
N VAL A 88 3.17 -8.21 3.51
CA VAL A 88 4.55 -8.40 3.02
C VAL A 88 5.21 -9.67 3.59
N ALA A 89 4.41 -10.72 3.81
CA ALA A 89 4.92 -12.01 4.26
C ALA A 89 5.97 -12.54 3.26
N PRO A 90 7.16 -12.97 3.72
CA PRO A 90 8.15 -13.57 2.84
C PRO A 90 7.57 -14.78 2.10
N SER A 91 7.94 -14.96 0.84
CA SER A 91 7.48 -16.12 0.06
C SER A 91 8.34 -17.37 0.17
N ASP A 92 9.47 -17.26 0.88
CA ASP A 92 10.25 -18.41 1.33
C ASP A 92 9.67 -18.93 2.64
N GLU A 93 9.09 -20.13 2.61
CA GLU A 93 8.46 -20.82 3.75
C GLU A 93 9.41 -21.07 4.93
N ARG A 94 10.73 -21.00 4.71
CA ARG A 94 11.74 -21.13 5.77
C ARG A 94 12.01 -19.81 6.48
N SER A 95 11.46 -18.72 5.99
CA SER A 95 11.62 -17.40 6.59
C SER A 95 10.94 -17.35 7.95
N ALA A 96 11.67 -16.86 8.94
CA ALA A 96 11.13 -16.50 10.25
C ALA A 96 11.22 -14.99 10.42
N GLY A 97 10.33 -14.43 11.22
CA GLY A 97 10.38 -13.02 11.56
C GLY A 97 9.00 -12.41 11.77
N PRO A 98 8.94 -11.12 12.11
CA PRO A 98 7.69 -10.50 12.55
C PRO A 98 6.70 -10.25 11.41
N LEU A 99 7.11 -10.44 10.15
CA LEU A 99 6.23 -10.39 8.98
C LEU A 99 5.47 -11.71 8.74
N VAL A 100 5.93 -12.81 9.33
CA VAL A 100 5.25 -14.12 9.28
C VAL A 100 4.20 -14.17 10.40
N GLY A 101 3.06 -14.82 10.14
CA GLY A 101 2.03 -15.03 11.14
C GLY A 101 1.12 -13.82 11.42
N VAL A 102 1.19 -12.77 10.59
CA VAL A 102 0.38 -11.55 10.77
C VAL A 102 -1.12 -11.88 10.75
N PRO A 103 -1.65 -12.65 9.79
CA PRO A 103 -3.08 -12.99 9.77
C PRO A 103 -3.55 -13.71 11.03
N GLU A 104 -2.77 -14.66 11.53
CA GLU A 104 -3.07 -15.46 12.72
C GLU A 104 -3.14 -14.58 13.96
N ARG A 105 -2.26 -13.57 14.08
CA ARG A 105 -2.30 -12.61 15.19
C ARG A 105 -3.49 -11.67 15.10
N ILE A 106 -3.85 -11.21 13.89
CA ILE A 106 -5.07 -10.41 13.70
C ILE A 106 -6.29 -11.26 14.10
N HIS A 107 -6.36 -12.51 13.62
CA HIS A 107 -7.47 -13.42 13.92
C HIS A 107 -7.57 -13.73 15.42
N ALA A 108 -6.44 -13.97 16.10
CA ALA A 108 -6.40 -14.20 17.53
C ALA A 108 -6.93 -13.00 18.35
N LEU A 109 -6.71 -11.77 17.86
CA LEU A 109 -7.23 -10.56 18.51
C LEU A 109 -8.69 -10.26 18.15
N ARG A 110 -9.07 -10.49 16.88
CA ARG A 110 -10.39 -10.19 16.31
C ARG A 110 -10.77 -11.24 15.26
N PRO A 111 -11.42 -12.35 15.67
CA PRO A 111 -11.77 -13.45 14.75
C PRO A 111 -12.75 -13.06 13.63
N ASP A 112 -13.61 -12.07 13.89
CA ASP A 112 -14.61 -11.51 12.96
C ASP A 112 -14.09 -10.29 12.18
N ALA A 113 -12.76 -10.04 12.19
CA ALA A 113 -12.16 -8.94 11.46
C ALA A 113 -12.43 -9.06 9.95
N ARG A 114 -12.70 -7.91 9.32
CA ARG A 114 -12.82 -7.77 7.88
C ARG A 114 -11.53 -7.23 7.29
N ILE A 115 -11.04 -7.90 6.26
CA ILE A 115 -9.78 -7.61 5.59
C ILE A 115 -10.07 -6.97 4.23
N VAL A 116 -9.40 -5.86 3.93
CA VAL A 116 -9.46 -5.17 2.64
C VAL A 116 -8.06 -5.11 2.04
N TYR A 117 -7.93 -5.56 0.79
CA TYR A 117 -6.67 -5.56 0.06
C TYR A 117 -6.80 -4.84 -1.28
N LEU A 118 -6.12 -3.70 -1.39
CA LEU A 118 -6.10 -2.86 -2.57
C LEU A 118 -4.90 -3.21 -3.45
N VAL A 119 -5.15 -3.74 -4.64
CA VAL A 119 -4.12 -4.18 -5.58
C VAL A 119 -3.94 -3.20 -6.74
N ARG A 120 -2.78 -3.23 -7.39
CA ARG A 120 -2.50 -2.51 -8.64
C ARG A 120 -1.74 -3.44 -9.57
N ASP A 121 -1.43 -3.01 -10.79
CA ASP A 121 -0.47 -3.73 -11.64
C ASP A 121 0.82 -4.06 -10.84
N PRO A 122 1.14 -5.35 -10.65
CA PRO A 122 2.18 -5.76 -9.71
C PRO A 122 3.57 -5.35 -10.20
N VAL A 123 3.81 -5.29 -11.51
CA VAL A 123 5.06 -4.80 -12.11
C VAL A 123 5.22 -3.30 -11.84
N LYS A 124 4.15 -2.53 -12.09
CA LYS A 124 4.15 -1.11 -11.72
C LYS A 124 4.37 -0.95 -10.23
N ARG A 125 3.81 -1.81 -9.37
CA ARG A 125 3.99 -1.71 -7.90
C ARG A 125 5.45 -1.88 -7.50
N VAL A 126 6.15 -2.88 -8.04
CA VAL A 126 7.60 -3.09 -7.84
C VAL A 126 8.37 -1.81 -8.13
N HIS A 127 8.12 -1.22 -9.29
CA HIS A 127 8.77 0.02 -9.72
C HIS A 127 8.54 1.19 -8.76
N SER A 128 7.30 1.38 -8.34
CA SER A 128 6.93 2.44 -7.42
C SER A 128 7.51 2.24 -6.03
N ALA A 129 7.66 0.99 -5.59
CA ALA A 129 8.30 0.66 -4.32
C ALA A 129 9.80 0.97 -4.36
N TYR A 130 10.50 0.57 -5.42
CA TYR A 130 11.91 0.90 -5.63
C TYR A 130 12.15 2.41 -5.62
N TRP A 131 11.44 3.17 -6.45
CA TRP A 131 11.63 4.63 -6.50
C TRP A 131 11.22 5.33 -5.20
N HIS A 132 10.25 4.76 -4.47
CA HIS A 132 9.94 5.25 -3.13
C HIS A 132 11.12 5.07 -2.16
N ALA A 133 11.75 3.89 -2.13
CA ALA A 133 12.93 3.63 -1.32
C ALA A 133 14.12 4.52 -1.73
N VAL A 134 14.33 4.70 -3.04
CA VAL A 134 15.38 5.58 -3.58
C VAL A 134 15.19 7.04 -3.15
N MET A 135 13.94 7.53 -3.15
CA MET A 135 13.62 8.88 -2.68
C MET A 135 13.67 9.02 -1.15
N ALA A 136 13.40 7.94 -0.42
CA ALA A 136 13.56 7.91 1.04
C ALA A 136 15.03 7.83 1.47
N GLY A 137 15.92 7.42 0.56
CA GLY A 137 17.35 7.21 0.84
C GLY A 137 17.69 5.79 1.29
N ASP A 138 16.71 4.89 1.29
CA ASP A 138 16.83 3.50 1.74
C ASP A 138 17.35 2.56 0.64
N GLU A 139 17.41 3.03 -0.61
CA GLU A 139 17.92 2.26 -1.74
C GLU A 139 18.86 3.10 -2.61
N SER A 140 19.96 2.47 -3.02
CA SER A 140 20.98 3.10 -3.88
C SER A 140 21.49 2.18 -4.99
N ARG A 141 21.17 0.89 -4.95
CA ARG A 141 21.51 -0.06 -6.00
C ARG A 141 20.71 0.24 -7.27
N PRO A 142 21.22 -0.14 -8.46
CA PRO A 142 20.44 -0.16 -9.70
C PRO A 142 19.14 -0.96 -9.57
N PHE A 143 18.12 -0.57 -10.33
CA PHE A 143 16.74 -1.08 -10.20
C PHE A 143 16.66 -2.62 -10.17
N MET A 144 17.12 -3.28 -11.23
CA MET A 144 17.05 -4.74 -11.29
C MET A 144 17.93 -5.43 -10.26
N GLN A 145 19.10 -4.87 -9.93
CA GLN A 145 19.93 -5.41 -8.87
C GLN A 145 19.20 -5.35 -7.51
N ALA A 146 18.53 -4.24 -7.20
CA ALA A 146 17.74 -4.10 -5.98
C ALA A 146 16.58 -5.10 -5.94
N VAL A 147 15.82 -5.22 -7.03
CA VAL A 147 14.67 -6.13 -7.15
C VAL A 147 15.08 -7.60 -6.98
N LEU A 148 16.19 -8.01 -7.57
CA LEU A 148 16.67 -9.40 -7.52
C LEU A 148 17.32 -9.78 -6.19
N THR A 149 17.89 -8.80 -5.46
CA THR A 149 18.62 -9.07 -4.21
C THR A 149 17.82 -8.78 -2.95
N ASN A 150 16.69 -8.06 -3.05
CA ASN A 150 15.77 -7.83 -1.94
C ASN A 150 14.38 -8.43 -2.28
N PRO A 151 14.05 -9.62 -1.75
CA PRO A 151 12.79 -10.30 -2.02
C PRO A 151 11.55 -9.46 -1.72
N TRP A 152 11.63 -8.52 -0.79
CA TRP A 152 10.53 -7.64 -0.42
C TRP A 152 9.91 -6.89 -1.61
N TYR A 153 10.71 -6.53 -2.61
CA TYR A 153 10.20 -5.90 -3.83
C TYR A 153 9.27 -6.82 -4.62
N LEU A 154 9.51 -8.13 -4.63
CA LEU A 154 8.67 -9.09 -5.33
C LEU A 154 7.56 -9.62 -4.42
N ASP A 155 7.85 -9.96 -3.16
CA ASP A 155 6.92 -10.57 -2.23
C ASP A 155 5.70 -9.69 -1.96
N ALA A 156 5.88 -8.38 -1.82
CA ALA A 156 4.77 -7.43 -1.68
C ALA A 156 3.92 -7.27 -2.97
N SER A 157 4.40 -7.79 -4.11
CA SER A 157 3.67 -7.89 -5.38
C SER A 157 3.08 -9.29 -5.65
N ARG A 158 3.41 -10.30 -4.82
CA ARG A 158 2.87 -11.67 -4.94
C ARG A 158 1.51 -11.74 -4.25
N TYR A 159 0.49 -11.13 -4.85
CA TYR A 159 -0.83 -10.98 -4.25
C TYR A 159 -1.52 -12.31 -3.94
N ALA A 160 -1.36 -13.34 -4.77
CA ALA A 160 -1.93 -14.65 -4.46
C ALA A 160 -1.29 -15.23 -3.21
N TRP A 161 0.04 -15.17 -3.11
CA TRP A 161 0.78 -15.57 -1.90
C TRP A 161 0.31 -14.82 -0.65
N GLN A 162 0.29 -13.48 -0.71
CA GLN A 162 -0.11 -12.67 0.45
C GLN A 162 -1.53 -13.00 0.91
N LEU A 163 -2.47 -13.17 -0.02
CA LEU A 163 -3.85 -13.53 0.31
C LEU A 163 -3.97 -14.97 0.81
N GLU A 164 -3.17 -15.90 0.30
CA GLU A 164 -3.15 -17.28 0.80
C GLU A 164 -2.77 -17.36 2.29
N CYS A 165 -1.83 -16.52 2.74
CA CYS A 165 -1.53 -16.39 4.17
C CYS A 165 -2.78 -15.98 4.97
N TYR A 166 -3.57 -15.02 4.47
CA TYR A 166 -4.80 -14.59 5.14
C TYR A 166 -5.89 -15.66 5.14
N ARG A 167 -6.02 -16.42 4.05
CA ARG A 167 -7.04 -17.46 3.91
C ARG A 167 -6.85 -18.66 4.83
N ARG A 168 -5.64 -18.85 5.35
CA ARG A 168 -5.36 -19.86 6.39
C ARG A 168 -5.97 -19.47 7.74
N ALA A 169 -6.19 -18.19 7.98
CA ALA A 169 -6.72 -17.65 9.24
C ALA A 169 -8.16 -17.11 9.12
N PHE A 170 -8.59 -16.68 7.93
CA PHE A 170 -9.89 -16.04 7.71
C PHE A 170 -10.69 -16.73 6.60
N PRO A 171 -12.03 -16.77 6.71
CA PRO A 171 -12.89 -17.25 5.63
C PRO A 171 -12.87 -16.28 4.44
N ASP A 172 -13.21 -16.79 3.26
CA ASP A 172 -13.21 -16.04 2.00
C ASP A 172 -14.02 -14.75 2.06
N ASP A 173 -15.19 -14.79 2.69
CA ASP A 173 -16.11 -13.65 2.79
C ASP A 173 -15.59 -12.56 3.75
N ALA A 174 -14.60 -12.84 4.58
CA ALA A 174 -13.93 -11.83 5.39
C ALA A 174 -12.94 -10.98 4.57
N ILE A 175 -12.56 -11.41 3.36
CA ILE A 175 -11.53 -10.78 2.54
C ILE A 175 -12.15 -10.09 1.31
N LEU A 176 -11.98 -8.77 1.22
CA LEU A 176 -12.37 -7.97 0.07
C LEU A 176 -11.15 -7.52 -0.71
N VAL A 177 -11.07 -7.91 -1.99
CA VAL A 177 -10.04 -7.45 -2.92
C VAL A 177 -10.58 -6.32 -3.79
N LEU A 178 -9.85 -5.21 -3.86
CA LEU A 178 -10.20 -4.00 -4.59
C LEU A 178 -9.07 -3.62 -5.55
N ARG A 179 -9.39 -2.96 -6.66
CA ARG A 179 -8.35 -2.44 -7.56
C ARG A 179 -8.12 -0.94 -7.33
N MET A 180 -6.86 -0.54 -7.36
CA MET A 180 -6.44 0.85 -7.20
C MET A 180 -6.97 1.76 -8.32
N ASP A 181 -7.01 1.29 -9.56
CA ASP A 181 -7.51 2.05 -10.70
C ASP A 181 -9.02 2.29 -10.60
N GLU A 182 -9.79 1.28 -10.21
CA GLU A 182 -11.22 1.42 -9.89
C GLU A 182 -11.43 2.41 -8.74
N MET A 183 -10.67 2.28 -7.65
CA MET A 183 -10.75 3.19 -6.50
C MET A 183 -10.43 4.64 -6.87
N ILE A 184 -9.49 4.85 -7.80
CA ILE A 184 -9.15 6.19 -8.30
C ILE A 184 -10.25 6.76 -9.18
N ALA A 185 -10.87 5.92 -10.02
CA ALA A 185 -11.92 6.32 -10.95
C ALA A 185 -13.25 6.60 -10.24
N ASP A 186 -13.59 5.78 -9.24
CA ASP A 186 -14.80 5.90 -8.43
C ASP A 186 -14.50 5.64 -6.94
N PRO A 187 -13.99 6.65 -6.21
CA PRO A 187 -13.69 6.50 -4.79
C PRO A 187 -14.95 6.23 -3.95
N LEU A 188 -16.08 6.85 -4.29
CA LEU A 188 -17.32 6.72 -3.53
C LEU A 188 -17.90 5.31 -3.67
N GLY A 189 -18.03 4.80 -4.90
CA GLY A 189 -18.50 3.42 -5.12
C GLY A 189 -17.56 2.38 -4.51
N THR A 190 -16.26 2.68 -4.43
CA THR A 190 -15.29 1.81 -3.74
C THR A 190 -15.46 1.85 -2.22
N VAL A 191 -15.73 3.01 -1.62
CA VAL A 191 -16.12 3.11 -0.21
C VAL A 191 -17.41 2.33 0.06
N ASP A 192 -18.42 2.41 -0.81
CA ASP A 192 -19.67 1.65 -0.67
C ASP A 192 -19.46 0.14 -0.68
N ARG A 193 -18.49 -0.36 -1.46
CA ARG A 193 -18.10 -1.77 -1.43
C ARG A 193 -17.54 -2.17 -0.06
N VAL A 194 -16.72 -1.31 0.55
CA VAL A 194 -16.21 -1.54 1.92
C VAL A 194 -17.34 -1.48 2.93
N CYS A 195 -18.23 -0.48 2.88
CA CYS A 195 -19.38 -0.39 3.79
C CYS A 195 -20.23 -1.66 3.75
N ARG A 196 -20.56 -2.17 2.55
CA ARG A 196 -21.27 -3.45 2.39
C ARG A 196 -20.51 -4.62 3.02
N HIS A 197 -19.20 -4.67 2.84
CA HIS A 197 -18.32 -5.72 3.38
C HIS A 197 -18.29 -5.77 4.91
N ILE A 198 -18.42 -4.62 5.56
CA ILE A 198 -18.41 -4.50 7.03
C ILE A 198 -19.81 -4.33 7.63
N GLY A 199 -20.86 -4.37 6.82
CA GLY A 199 -22.26 -4.23 7.25
C GLY A 199 -22.67 -2.81 7.65
N LEU A 200 -21.96 -1.77 7.18
CA LEU A 200 -22.36 -0.38 7.38
C LEU A 200 -23.33 0.10 6.28
N PRO A 201 -24.14 1.14 6.57
CA PRO A 201 -24.92 1.84 5.55
C PRO A 201 -24.05 2.36 4.40
N GLN A 202 -24.67 2.59 3.25
CA GLN A 202 -23.99 3.20 2.11
C GLN A 202 -23.51 4.62 2.44
N ALA A 203 -22.40 5.00 1.84
CA ALA A 203 -21.76 6.30 1.93
C ALA A 203 -22.46 7.37 1.07
N SER A 204 -23.76 7.22 0.78
CA SER A 204 -24.50 8.09 -0.13
C SER A 204 -24.40 9.55 0.29
N GLY A 205 -24.03 10.42 -0.65
CA GLY A 205 -23.89 11.86 -0.41
C GLY A 205 -22.59 12.29 0.26
N LEU A 206 -21.65 11.38 0.56
CA LEU A 206 -20.33 11.78 1.04
C LEU A 206 -19.49 12.37 -0.08
N GLU A 207 -18.94 13.56 0.16
CA GLU A 207 -17.96 14.17 -0.72
C GLU A 207 -16.59 13.52 -0.54
N MET A 208 -16.07 12.96 -1.62
CA MET A 208 -14.75 12.33 -1.61
C MET A 208 -13.65 13.37 -1.73
N PRO A 209 -12.54 13.22 -0.98
CA PRO A 209 -11.42 14.14 -1.09
C PRO A 209 -10.86 14.14 -2.52
N SER A 210 -10.47 15.33 -3.01
CA SER A 210 -9.79 15.44 -4.29
C SER A 210 -8.58 14.51 -4.35
N ASN A 211 -8.49 13.75 -5.44
CA ASN A 211 -7.43 12.79 -5.63
C ASN A 211 -6.09 13.51 -5.82
N ARG A 212 -5.30 13.62 -4.74
CA ARG A 212 -3.90 14.06 -4.76
C ARG A 212 -2.93 12.88 -4.82
N VAL A 213 -3.39 11.68 -5.19
CA VAL A 213 -2.51 10.56 -5.53
C VAL A 213 -1.69 11.04 -6.72
N ASN A 214 -0.40 11.24 -6.49
CA ASN A 214 0.61 11.89 -7.35
C ASN A 214 1.05 13.29 -6.93
N ALA A 215 0.47 14.00 -5.97
CA ALA A 215 1.02 15.31 -5.55
C ALA A 215 2.44 15.18 -4.96
N SER A 216 2.74 14.06 -4.30
CA SER A 216 4.10 13.73 -3.85
C SER A 216 5.05 13.27 -4.97
N TYR A 217 4.51 12.93 -6.15
CA TYR A 217 5.25 12.47 -7.33
C TYR A 217 5.29 13.50 -8.48
N ARG A 218 4.40 14.49 -8.48
CA ARG A 218 4.23 15.56 -9.49
C ARG A 218 4.65 16.92 -8.95
N LEU A 219 5.74 16.97 -8.18
CA LEU A 219 6.40 18.25 -7.93
C LEU A 219 7.18 18.61 -9.19
N ARG A 220 6.53 19.41 -10.05
CA ARG A 220 7.13 20.00 -11.26
C ARG A 220 8.42 20.74 -10.91
N GLY A 221 9.52 20.29 -11.50
CA GLY A 221 10.51 21.11 -12.17
C GLY A 221 11.27 22.18 -11.37
N ALA A 222 12.50 21.83 -10.98
CA ALA A 222 13.68 22.72 -11.04
C ALA A 222 15.02 21.93 -11.04
N ALA A 223 14.99 20.60 -10.85
CA ALA A 223 16.20 19.78 -10.72
C ALA A 223 17.05 19.65 -12.00
N HIS A 224 16.52 20.02 -13.17
CA HIS A 224 17.28 20.04 -14.43
C HIS A 224 18.21 21.27 -14.57
N ILE A 225 18.11 22.26 -13.67
CA ILE A 225 18.90 23.51 -13.71
C ILE A 225 20.13 23.44 -12.78
N LEU A 226 20.29 22.37 -12.00
CA LEU A 226 21.46 22.22 -11.13
C LEU A 226 22.72 21.83 -11.96
N PRO A 227 23.79 22.63 -11.92
CA PRO A 227 25.01 22.35 -12.66
C PRO A 227 25.62 21.02 -12.20
N ARG A 228 26.20 20.26 -13.15
CA ARG A 228 26.80 18.93 -12.94
C ARG A 228 27.99 18.87 -11.97
N GLY A 229 28.35 19.97 -11.31
CA GLY A 229 29.46 20.05 -10.36
C GLY A 229 29.10 20.84 -9.11
N GLY A 230 29.27 20.22 -7.95
CA GLY A 230 29.18 20.86 -6.63
C GLY A 230 27.99 20.37 -5.81
N ILE A 231 28.29 19.64 -4.72
CA ILE A 231 27.38 18.98 -3.76
C ILE A 231 26.99 17.55 -4.20
N SER A 232 27.57 16.57 -3.50
CA SER A 232 27.20 15.16 -3.66
C SER A 232 25.74 14.93 -3.23
N ARG A 233 25.10 13.92 -3.83
CA ARG A 233 23.71 13.50 -3.50
C ARG A 233 23.47 13.30 -1.99
N ARG A 234 24.48 12.85 -1.25
CA ARG A 234 24.44 12.72 0.21
C ARG A 234 24.40 14.08 0.91
N GLY A 235 25.14 15.07 0.41
CA GLY A 235 25.11 16.44 0.92
C GLY A 235 23.76 17.13 0.72
N ALA A 236 23.19 17.03 -0.48
CA ALA A 236 21.88 17.60 -0.78
C ALA A 236 20.75 16.97 0.07
N GLN A 237 20.79 15.64 0.25
CA GLN A 237 19.81 14.93 1.08
C GLN A 237 19.98 15.24 2.59
N ALA A 238 21.21 15.34 3.09
CA ALA A 238 21.49 15.72 4.47
C ALA A 238 21.00 17.15 4.77
N ILE A 239 21.16 18.07 3.82
CA ILE A 239 20.66 19.44 3.91
C ILE A 239 19.11 19.44 3.94
N ALA A 240 18.46 18.69 3.05
CA ALA A 240 16.99 18.59 3.02
C ALA A 240 16.42 17.95 4.31
N ASN A 241 17.09 16.92 4.85
CA ASN A 241 16.68 16.26 6.09
C ASN A 241 16.89 17.17 7.33
N SER A 242 17.93 18.00 7.33
CA SER A 242 18.18 18.98 8.39
C SER A 242 17.20 20.15 8.32
N ALA A 243 16.84 20.58 7.11
CA ALA A 243 15.87 21.63 6.86
C ALA A 243 14.45 21.28 7.37
N ARG A 244 14.08 19.99 7.43
CA ARG A 244 12.82 19.51 8.02
C ARG A 244 12.64 19.93 9.48
N ARG A 245 13.73 20.13 10.23
CA ARG A 245 13.70 20.55 11.65
C ARG A 245 13.61 22.06 11.83
N LEU A 246 13.87 22.84 10.78
CA LEU A 246 14.09 24.29 10.87
C LEU A 246 13.11 25.11 10.03
N LEU A 247 12.44 24.51 9.04
CA LEU A 247 11.62 25.25 8.09
C LEU A 247 10.12 24.97 8.27
N PRO A 248 9.26 26.00 8.12
CA PRO A 248 7.82 25.82 7.99
C PRO A 248 7.48 24.90 6.80
N GLU A 249 6.42 24.09 6.93
CA GLU A 249 5.97 23.10 5.93
C GLU A 249 5.90 23.59 4.46
N PRO A 250 5.44 24.83 4.16
CA PRO A 250 5.40 25.33 2.78
C PRO A 250 6.80 25.44 2.16
N LEU A 251 7.80 25.80 2.97
CA LEU A 251 9.18 26.02 2.53
C LEU A 251 9.95 24.69 2.45
N TYR A 252 9.70 23.77 3.38
CA TYR A 252 10.19 22.39 3.30
C TYR A 252 9.70 21.68 2.03
N THR A 253 8.40 21.81 1.73
CA THR A 253 7.80 21.24 0.52
C THR A 253 8.44 21.82 -0.75
N ARG A 254 8.79 23.12 -0.74
CA ARG A 254 9.48 23.79 -1.84
C ARG A 254 10.91 23.29 -2.03
N ILE A 255 11.69 23.13 -0.96
CA ILE A 255 13.06 22.56 -1.07
C ILE A 255 13.02 21.11 -1.54
N LYS A 256 12.09 20.31 -1.01
CA LYS A 256 11.89 18.92 -1.46
C LYS A 256 11.54 18.86 -2.95
N SER A 257 10.69 19.77 -3.43
CA SER A 257 10.32 19.85 -4.85
C SER A 257 11.48 20.17 -5.80
N MET A 258 12.51 20.86 -5.30
CA MET A 258 13.70 21.18 -6.08
C MET A 258 14.66 20.00 -6.21
N VAL A 259 14.51 18.96 -5.36
CA VAL A 259 15.36 17.76 -5.32
C VAL A 259 14.64 16.54 -5.92
N THR A 260 13.30 16.57 -6.03
CA THR A 260 12.53 15.50 -6.65
C THR A 260 12.75 15.49 -8.16
N ARG A 261 13.35 14.41 -8.66
CA ARG A 261 13.36 14.06 -10.08
C ARG A 261 12.09 13.29 -10.41
N ASP A 262 11.60 13.44 -11.65
CA ASP A 262 10.56 12.57 -12.17
C ASP A 262 11.02 11.11 -12.07
N ILE A 263 10.09 10.21 -11.73
CA ILE A 263 10.37 8.77 -11.79
C ILE A 263 10.64 8.42 -13.26
N PRO A 264 11.83 7.89 -13.59
CA PRO A 264 12.12 7.40 -14.93
C PRO A 264 11.08 6.37 -15.37
N GLU A 265 10.71 6.37 -16.65
CA GLU A 265 9.91 5.28 -17.19
C GLU A 265 10.67 3.94 -17.07
N MET A 266 9.93 2.86 -16.86
CA MET A 266 10.52 1.53 -16.77
C MET A 266 10.92 1.05 -18.17
N MET A 267 12.16 0.56 -18.30
CA MET A 267 12.63 -0.07 -19.53
C MET A 267 11.77 -1.30 -19.87
N PRO A 268 11.43 -1.53 -21.16
CA PRO A 268 10.66 -2.71 -21.56
C PRO A 268 11.26 -4.03 -21.08
N ALA A 269 12.59 -4.19 -21.16
CA ALA A 269 13.29 -5.39 -20.71
C ALA A 269 13.11 -5.63 -19.19
N ASP A 270 13.21 -4.58 -18.36
CA ASP A 270 13.00 -4.69 -16.91
C ASP A 270 11.54 -5.06 -16.59
N ARG A 271 10.59 -4.48 -17.33
CA ARG A 271 9.17 -4.78 -17.20
C ARG A 271 8.90 -6.25 -17.48
N ASP A 272 9.41 -6.76 -18.59
CA ASP A 272 9.16 -8.12 -19.03
C ASP A 272 9.85 -9.13 -18.09
N ALA A 273 11.05 -8.81 -17.60
CA ALA A 273 11.74 -9.61 -16.57
C ALA A 273 10.96 -9.69 -15.26
N ILE A 274 10.44 -8.56 -14.74
CA ILE A 274 9.64 -8.54 -13.50
C ILE A 274 8.31 -9.29 -13.71
N ALA A 275 7.67 -9.13 -14.88
CA ALA A 275 6.46 -9.84 -15.20
C ALA A 275 6.67 -11.35 -15.21
N ALA A 276 7.78 -11.84 -15.80
CA ALA A 276 8.15 -13.25 -15.79
C ALA A 276 8.35 -13.77 -14.35
N LEU A 277 9.03 -13.00 -13.49
CA LEU A 277 9.25 -13.36 -12.07
C LEU A 277 7.95 -13.45 -11.24
N LEU A 278 6.90 -12.76 -11.65
CA LEU A 278 5.60 -12.71 -10.97
C LEU A 278 4.52 -13.55 -11.66
N GLN A 279 4.79 -14.12 -12.85
CA GLN A 279 3.80 -14.72 -13.72
C GLN A 279 2.98 -15.82 -13.03
N THR A 280 3.64 -16.72 -12.29
CA THR A 280 2.97 -17.81 -11.57
C THR A 280 2.00 -17.29 -10.52
N ASP A 281 2.40 -16.27 -9.76
CA ASP A 281 1.53 -15.68 -8.73
C ASP A 281 0.37 -14.91 -9.36
N VAL A 282 0.63 -14.13 -10.40
CA VAL A 282 -0.39 -13.40 -11.17
C VAL A 282 -1.42 -14.34 -11.79
N ALA A 283 -0.99 -15.48 -12.33
CA ALA A 283 -1.89 -16.48 -12.88
C ALA A 283 -2.82 -17.05 -11.79
N ARG A 284 -2.27 -17.42 -10.62
CA ARG A 284 -3.06 -17.89 -9.47
C ARG A 284 -4.03 -16.84 -8.97
N PHE A 285 -3.59 -15.59 -8.87
CA PHE A 285 -4.41 -14.46 -8.44
C PHE A 285 -5.57 -14.23 -9.41
N THR A 286 -5.28 -14.20 -10.71
CA THR A 286 -6.29 -14.00 -11.77
C THR A 286 -7.31 -15.13 -11.76
N GLN A 287 -6.86 -16.38 -11.67
CA GLN A 287 -7.73 -17.54 -11.62
C GLN A 287 -8.71 -17.48 -10.44
N ARG A 288 -8.24 -17.04 -9.27
CA ARG A 288 -9.06 -17.02 -8.06
C ARG A 288 -9.98 -15.80 -7.95
N TYR A 289 -9.47 -14.62 -8.25
CA TYR A 289 -10.19 -13.37 -8.01
C TYR A 289 -10.81 -12.76 -9.27
N GLY A 290 -10.57 -13.33 -10.45
CA GLY A 290 -11.05 -12.79 -11.73
C GLY A 290 -10.43 -11.44 -12.10
N ILE A 291 -9.41 -10.99 -11.36
CA ILE A 291 -8.72 -9.71 -11.58
C ILE A 291 -7.49 -9.97 -12.44
N ALA A 292 -7.56 -9.56 -13.70
CA ALA A 292 -6.43 -9.60 -14.62
C ALA A 292 -5.65 -8.28 -14.60
N PHE A 293 -4.34 -8.37 -14.83
CA PHE A 293 -3.47 -7.22 -15.09
C PHE A 293 -3.07 -7.21 -16.56
N PRO A 294 -2.77 -6.04 -17.15
CA PRO A 294 -2.31 -5.98 -18.53
C PRO A 294 -1.13 -6.92 -18.74
N PRO A 295 -1.10 -7.72 -19.82
CA PRO A 295 0.05 -8.57 -20.10
C PRO A 295 1.30 -7.68 -20.27
N ALA A 296 2.45 -8.19 -19.85
CA ALA A 296 3.72 -7.63 -20.31
C ALA A 296 3.71 -7.72 -21.83
N VAL A 297 3.81 -6.57 -22.52
CA VAL A 297 3.73 -6.52 -23.97
C VAL A 297 4.89 -7.32 -24.53
N ALA A 298 4.62 -8.54 -25.02
CA ALA A 298 5.57 -9.34 -25.77
C ALA A 298 5.85 -8.62 -27.11
N GLY A 299 7.06 -8.09 -27.28
CA GLY A 299 7.50 -7.55 -28.58
C GLY A 299 8.22 -6.19 -28.59
N ALA A 300 8.99 -5.82 -27.57
CA ALA A 300 10.02 -4.79 -27.75
C ALA A 300 11.30 -5.45 -28.31
N PRO A 301 11.97 -4.87 -29.31
CA PRO A 301 13.07 -5.51 -30.01
C PRO A 301 14.20 -5.87 -29.03
N THR A 302 14.68 -7.10 -29.14
CA THR A 302 16.01 -7.48 -28.65
C THR A 302 17.00 -6.54 -29.30
N TYR A 303 17.45 -5.52 -28.57
CA TYR A 303 18.60 -4.74 -29.00
C TYR A 303 19.77 -5.71 -29.06
N GLY A 304 20.26 -5.92 -30.28
CA GLY A 304 21.45 -6.69 -30.58
C GLY A 304 22.67 -6.16 -29.84
N GLU A 305 23.71 -6.97 -29.91
CA GLU A 305 25.04 -6.75 -29.33
C GLU A 305 25.50 -5.29 -29.29
N PRO A 306 26.26 -4.90 -28.24
CA PRO A 306 26.72 -3.53 -28.09
C PRO A 306 27.50 -3.08 -29.32
N ALA A 307 26.97 -2.07 -30.01
CA ALA A 307 27.70 -1.37 -31.05
C ALA A 307 28.99 -0.80 -30.44
N SER A 308 30.12 -1.29 -30.94
CA SER A 308 31.45 -0.77 -30.70
C SER A 308 31.48 0.75 -30.87
N LEU A 309 31.96 1.44 -29.84
CA LEU A 309 32.28 2.88 -29.89
C LEU A 309 33.24 3.15 -31.06
N PRO A 310 33.01 4.18 -31.89
CA PRO A 310 34.01 4.62 -32.84
C PRO A 310 35.19 5.24 -32.09
N ALA A 311 36.39 4.74 -32.41
CA ALA A 311 37.66 5.34 -32.02
C ALA A 311 37.98 6.54 -32.91
N GLY A 312 38.43 7.65 -32.31
CA GLY A 312 38.89 8.88 -32.98
C GLY A 312 37.73 9.77 -33.45
N VAL A 313 37.74 11.09 -33.25
CA VAL A 313 38.82 12.08 -33.37
C VAL A 313 38.64 13.18 -32.34
#